data_AF-A0A2Z7BTI9-F1
#
_entry.id   AF-A0A2Z7BTI9-F1
#
_cell.length_a   1.000
_cell.length_b   1.000
_cell.length_c   1.000
_cell.angle_alpha   90.00
_cell.angle_beta   90.00
_cell.angle_gamma   90.00
#
_symmetry.space_group_name_H-M   'P 1'
#
loop_
_entity.id
_entity.type
_entity.pdbx_description
1 polymer ?
#
loop_
_entity_poly.entity_id
_entity_poly.type
_entity_poly.pdbx_seq_one_letter_code
_entity_poly.pdbx_strand_id
1 'polypeptide(L)'
;MSSLSHNVSNFITLKLNQNNYPLWREQALALAESQDLIGHLTGETSEPNIDDTATTQSSAATAKITSWKKLDRLLRGWIIGTLSEEALGLAIGQETSRSVWNALKEAYAQDSQEREFTLRQQLTYLCKDEDTTIGEHIRKFKSICDNLAAIGSPLTDKL
;
A
#
# COMPACT_ATOMS: atom_id res chain seq x y z
N MET A 1 12.06 -5.30 28.24
CA MET A 1 11.15 -4.82 27.18
C MET A 1 11.93 -4.83 25.87
N SER A 2 11.76 -5.87 25.06
CA SER A 2 12.46 -6.00 23.79
C SER A 2 11.99 -4.89 22.86
N SER A 3 12.85 -3.91 22.59
CA SER A 3 12.64 -2.97 21.49
C SER A 3 12.67 -3.79 20.22
N LEU A 4 11.49 -4.09 19.69
CA LEU A 4 11.35 -4.76 18.42
C LEU A 4 11.71 -3.73 17.33
N SER A 5 13.01 -3.57 17.08
CA SER A 5 13.50 -2.83 15.91
C SER A 5 13.25 -3.71 14.68
N HIS A 6 11.99 -3.86 14.29
CA HIS A 6 11.64 -4.46 13.02
C HIS A 6 12.03 -3.46 11.95
N ASN A 7 13.11 -3.80 11.24
CA ASN A 7 13.56 -3.01 10.11
C ASN A 7 12.47 -3.15 9.05
N VAL A 8 11.73 -2.07 8.78
CA VAL A 8 10.64 -2.02 7.79
C VAL A 8 11.12 -2.53 6.44
N SER A 9 12.39 -2.28 6.11
CA SER A 9 13.07 -2.75 4.91
C SER A 9 13.12 -4.28 4.77
N ASN A 10 12.96 -5.04 5.86
CA ASN A 10 12.89 -6.50 5.81
C ASN A 10 11.47 -7.00 5.45
N PHE A 11 10.43 -6.19 5.65
CA PHE A 11 9.04 -6.56 5.40
C PHE A 11 8.49 -5.95 4.11
N ILE A 12 8.83 -4.68 3.86
CA ILE A 12 8.42 -3.96 2.65
C ILE A 12 9.68 -3.73 1.83
N THR A 13 9.84 -4.54 0.79
CA THR A 13 11.01 -4.51 -0.10
C THR A 13 10.81 -3.51 -1.25
N LEU A 14 9.58 -3.10 -1.50
CA LEU A 14 9.21 -2.21 -2.59
C LEU A 14 9.15 -0.75 -2.13
N LYS A 15 9.75 0.14 -2.92
CA LYS A 15 9.40 1.57 -2.86
C LYS A 15 8.12 1.81 -3.65
N LEU A 16 7.08 2.34 -2.99
CA LEU A 16 5.80 2.64 -3.63
C LEU A 16 6.00 3.64 -4.76
N ASN A 17 5.47 3.30 -5.93
CA ASN A 17 5.29 4.15 -7.08
C ASN A 17 3.95 3.81 -7.77
N GLN A 18 3.60 4.58 -8.80
CA GLN A 18 2.34 4.43 -9.53
C GLN A 18 2.10 3.04 -10.17
N ASN A 19 3.16 2.24 -10.35
CA ASN A 19 3.07 0.96 -11.05
C ASN A 19 2.99 -0.26 -10.13
N ASN A 20 3.30 -0.11 -8.84
CA ASN A 20 3.44 -1.25 -7.93
C ASN A 20 2.53 -1.18 -6.70
N TYR A 21 1.56 -0.27 -6.71
CA TYR A 21 0.66 -0.07 -5.58
C TYR A 21 -0.02 -1.36 -5.07
N PRO A 22 -0.53 -2.29 -5.92
CA PRO A 22 -1.11 -3.53 -5.42
C PRO A 22 -0.12 -4.38 -4.61
N LEU A 23 1.09 -4.59 -5.14
CA LEU A 23 2.13 -5.37 -4.46
C LEU A 23 2.63 -4.69 -3.19
N TRP A 24 2.86 -3.38 -3.25
CA TRP A 24 3.26 -2.59 -2.09
C TRP A 24 2.20 -2.63 -0.99
N ARG A 25 0.92 -2.49 -1.36
CA ARG A 25 -0.21 -2.52 -0.44
C ARG A 25 -0.28 -3.86 0.31
N GLU A 26 -0.09 -4.98 -0.38
CA GLU A 26 -0.08 -6.30 0.26
C GLU A 26 1.08 -6.44 1.27
N GLN A 27 2.29 -5.99 0.92
CA GLN A 27 3.42 -5.99 1.87
C GLN A 27 3.16 -5.07 3.09
N ALA A 28 2.58 -3.90 2.86
CA ALA A 28 2.28 -2.94 3.91
C ALA A 28 1.17 -3.44 4.86
N LEU A 29 0.14 -4.10 4.32
CA LEU A 29 -0.90 -4.74 5.12
C LEU A 29 -0.34 -5.90 5.94
N ALA A 30 0.46 -6.78 5.33
CA ALA A 30 1.09 -7.91 6.05
C ALA A 30 1.97 -7.42 7.22
N LEU A 31 2.72 -6.32 7.05
CA LEU A 31 3.47 -5.71 8.14
C LEU A 31 2.53 -5.19 9.24
N ALA A 32 1.49 -4.43 8.88
CA ALA A 32 0.54 -3.90 9.84
C ALA A 32 -0.21 -5.00 10.60
N GLU A 33 -0.57 -6.10 9.94
CA GLU A 33 -1.18 -7.29 10.55
C GLU A 33 -0.22 -7.95 11.55
N SER A 34 1.06 -8.12 11.18
CA SER A 34 2.06 -8.74 12.05
C SER A 34 2.30 -7.98 13.36
N GLN A 35 1.95 -6.69 13.39
CA GLN A 35 2.14 -5.79 14.52
C GLN A 35 0.82 -5.41 15.21
N ASP A 36 -0.32 -5.98 14.79
CA ASP A 36 -1.66 -5.64 15.27
C ASP A 36 -2.00 -4.14 15.13
N LEU A 37 -1.52 -3.52 14.04
CA LEU A 37 -1.69 -2.10 13.74
C LEU A 37 -2.69 -1.83 12.61
N ILE A 38 -3.34 -2.86 12.06
CA ILE A 38 -4.36 -2.69 11.01
C ILE A 38 -5.46 -1.72 11.43
N GLY A 39 -5.85 -1.74 12.70
CA GLY A 39 -6.86 -0.84 13.24
C GLY A 39 -6.52 0.65 13.09
N HIS A 40 -5.23 1.01 13.04
CA HIS A 40 -4.78 2.38 12.73
C HIS A 40 -4.96 2.74 11.25
N LEU A 41 -4.85 1.76 10.34
CA LEU A 41 -5.11 1.95 8.90
C LEU A 41 -6.59 1.90 8.55
N THR A 42 -7.40 1.08 9.23
CA THR A 42 -8.84 0.89 8.99
C THR A 42 -9.71 1.86 9.78
N GLY A 43 -9.14 2.59 10.75
CA GLY A 43 -9.85 3.51 11.63
C GLY A 43 -10.65 2.82 12.74
N GLU A 44 -10.58 1.49 12.82
CA GLU A 44 -11.19 0.70 13.91
C GLU A 44 -10.57 1.06 15.26
N THR A 45 -9.27 1.37 15.28
CA THR A 45 -8.61 1.97 16.43
C THR A 45 -8.65 3.49 16.30
N SER A 46 -9.82 4.07 16.58
CA SER A 46 -9.99 5.53 16.60
C SER A 46 -9.18 6.18 17.73
N GLU A 47 -8.78 7.45 17.53
CA GLU A 47 -8.13 8.24 18.59
C GLU A 47 -9.04 8.20 19.83
N PRO A 48 -8.50 7.83 21.02
CA PRO A 48 -9.31 7.79 22.23
C PRO A 48 -9.87 9.19 22.51
N ASN A 49 -11.17 9.39 22.31
CA ASN A 49 -11.83 10.64 22.64
C ASN A 49 -11.91 10.74 24.17
N ILE A 50 -11.21 11.71 24.75
CA ILE A 50 -11.43 12.07 26.14
C ILE A 50 -12.64 12.99 26.12
N ASP A 51 -13.81 12.49 26.52
CA ASP A 51 -14.89 13.41 26.85
C ASP A 51 -14.39 14.36 27.95
N ASP A 52 -14.38 15.66 27.64
CA ASP A 52 -13.95 16.77 28.51
C ASP A 52 -14.77 16.92 29.81
N THR A 53 -15.63 15.96 30.15
CA THR A 53 -16.59 16.06 31.27
C THR A 53 -16.16 15.35 32.56
N ALA A 54 -14.99 14.71 32.61
CA ALA A 54 -14.46 14.18 33.86
C ALA A 54 -13.25 14.99 34.32
N THR A 55 -13.45 15.83 35.34
CA THR A 55 -12.47 16.68 36.05
C THR A 55 -11.39 15.87 36.80
N THR A 56 -11.04 14.69 36.32
CA THR A 56 -9.93 13.87 36.80
C THR A 56 -9.37 13.13 35.59
N GLN A 57 -8.41 13.76 34.89
CA GLN A 57 -7.55 13.06 33.94
C GLN A 57 -6.86 11.93 34.70
N SER A 58 -7.44 10.73 34.68
CA SER A 58 -6.78 9.55 35.19
C SER A 58 -5.51 9.36 34.37
N SER A 59 -4.37 9.20 35.04
CA SER A 59 -3.08 8.89 34.41
C SER A 59 -3.19 7.80 33.33
N ALA A 60 -4.14 6.87 33.49
CA ALA A 60 -4.44 5.82 32.53
C ALA A 60 -5.00 6.33 31.17
N ALA A 61 -5.82 7.37 31.15
CA ALA A 61 -6.39 7.93 29.91
C ALA A 61 -5.32 8.62 29.06
N THR A 62 -4.50 9.47 29.70
CA THR A 62 -3.37 10.15 29.06
C THR A 62 -2.33 9.15 28.56
N ALA A 63 -2.09 8.05 29.30
CA ALA A 63 -1.19 6.98 28.88
C ALA A 63 -1.70 6.23 27.64
N LYS A 64 -3.00 5.96 27.54
CA LYS A 64 -3.61 5.32 26.35
C LYS A 64 -3.47 6.17 25.09
N ILE A 65 -3.74 7.47 25.17
CA ILE A 65 -3.60 8.39 24.03
C ILE A 65 -2.16 8.50 23.59
N THR A 66 -1.24 8.62 24.54
CA THR A 66 0.19 8.68 24.24
C THR A 66 0.66 7.40 23.55
N SER A 67 0.17 6.24 23.99
CA SER A 67 0.48 4.95 23.38
C SER A 67 -0.07 4.85 21.96
N TRP A 68 -1.34 5.24 21.76
CA TRP A 68 -1.97 5.27 20.44
C TRP A 68 -1.21 6.20 19.47
N LYS A 69 -0.90 7.44 19.90
CA LYS A 69 -0.13 8.41 19.09
C LYS A 69 1.26 7.90 18.74
N LYS A 70 1.90 7.16 19.64
CA LYS A 70 3.22 6.58 19.39
C LYS A 70 3.15 5.50 18.30
N LEU A 71 2.14 4.61 18.36
CA LEU A 71 1.95 3.57 17.36
C LEU A 71 1.54 4.14 16.00
N ASP A 72 0.63 5.12 15.97
CA ASP A 72 0.23 5.80 14.73
C ASP A 72 1.44 6.48 14.05
N ARG A 73 2.26 7.22 14.83
CA ARG A 73 3.47 7.87 14.32
C ARG A 73 4.51 6.87 13.83
N LEU A 74 4.66 5.73 14.51
CA LEU A 74 5.56 4.66 14.11
C LEU A 74 5.13 4.09 12.76
N LEU A 75 3.86 3.71 12.63
CA LEU A 75 3.29 3.18 11.39
C LEU A 75 3.38 4.18 10.24
N ARG A 76 3.08 5.45 10.51
CA ARG A 76 3.26 6.54 9.56
C ARG A 76 4.72 6.64 9.08
N GLY A 77 5.67 6.56 10.00
CA GLY A 77 7.10 6.55 9.68
C GLY A 77 7.51 5.36 8.81
N TRP A 78 6.94 4.18 9.07
CA TRP A 78 7.17 2.99 8.25
C TRP A 78 6.64 3.17 6.83
N ILE A 79 5.40 3.62 6.68
CA ILE A 79 4.79 3.88 5.37
C ILE A 79 5.64 4.88 4.59
N ILE A 80 5.95 6.03 5.21
CA ILE A 80 6.77 7.09 4.61
C ILE A 80 8.15 6.55 4.17
N GLY A 81 8.79 5.71 4.98
CA GLY A 81 10.09 5.11 4.67
C GLY A 81 10.07 4.18 3.45
N THR A 82 8.88 3.77 2.99
CA THR A 82 8.70 2.90 1.83
C THR A 82 8.19 3.63 0.59
N LEU A 83 8.10 4.96 0.62
CA LEU A 83 7.64 5.74 -0.53
C LEU A 83 8.81 6.07 -1.48
N SER A 84 8.53 6.15 -2.79
CA SER A 84 9.39 6.88 -3.70
C SER A 84 9.31 8.40 -3.43
N GLU A 85 10.21 9.18 -4.04
CA GLU A 85 10.20 10.64 -3.88
C GLU A 85 8.90 11.26 -4.41
N GLU A 86 8.37 10.71 -5.51
CA GLU A 86 7.10 11.14 -6.11
C GLU A 86 5.91 10.81 -5.19
N ALA A 87 5.87 9.60 -4.63
CA ALA A 87 4.81 9.17 -3.73
C ALA A 87 4.87 9.90 -2.37
N LEU A 88 6.06 10.33 -1.94
CA LEU A 88 6.26 11.08 -0.70
C LEU A 88 5.52 12.43 -0.72
N GLY A 89 5.36 13.03 -1.89
CA GLY A 89 4.58 14.26 -2.07
C GLY A 89 3.13 14.14 -1.57
N LEU A 90 2.53 12.96 -1.69
CA LEU A 90 1.15 12.68 -1.24
C LEU A 90 1.04 12.59 0.30
N ALA A 91 2.15 12.36 0.99
CA ALA A 91 2.19 12.29 2.45
C ALA A 91 2.36 13.67 3.12
N ILE A 92 2.59 14.73 2.35
CA ILE A 92 2.74 16.10 2.87
C ILE A 92 1.39 16.58 3.44
N GLY A 93 1.42 17.15 4.64
CA GLY A 93 0.20 17.62 5.33
C GLY A 93 -0.66 16.52 5.94
N GLN A 94 -0.27 15.25 5.78
CA GLN A 94 -0.98 14.10 6.36
C GLN A 94 -0.44 13.79 7.76
N GLU A 95 -1.27 13.98 8.77
CA GLU A 95 -0.85 13.88 10.18
C GLU A 95 -0.94 12.47 10.76
N THR A 96 -1.80 11.61 10.21
CA THR A 96 -2.04 10.26 10.73
C THR A 96 -1.62 9.18 9.72
N SER A 97 -1.32 7.97 10.22
CA SER A 97 -1.03 6.83 9.32
C SER A 97 -2.22 6.53 8.39
N ARG A 98 -3.45 6.62 8.92
CA ARG A 98 -4.72 6.53 8.19
C ARG A 98 -4.81 7.51 7.04
N SER A 99 -4.48 8.77 7.27
CA SER A 99 -4.65 9.81 6.26
C SER A 99 -3.61 9.69 5.14
N VAL A 100 -2.36 9.34 5.48
CA VAL A 100 -1.34 8.95 4.49
C VAL A 100 -1.81 7.74 3.67
N TRP A 101 -2.30 6.69 4.33
CA TRP A 101 -2.77 5.46 3.68
C TRP A 101 -3.91 5.74 2.69
N ASN A 102 -4.89 6.55 3.08
CA ASN A 102 -6.00 6.91 2.21
C ASN A 102 -5.56 7.76 1.02
N ALA A 103 -4.65 8.74 1.22
CA ALA A 103 -4.13 9.56 0.13
C ALA A 103 -3.39 8.70 -0.92
N LEU A 104 -2.58 7.74 -0.48
CA LEU A 104 -1.89 6.81 -1.38
C LEU A 104 -2.87 5.90 -2.13
N LYS A 105 -3.91 5.43 -1.43
CA LYS A 105 -4.98 4.63 -2.03
C LYS A 105 -5.74 5.42 -3.10
N GLU A 106 -6.12 6.65 -2.81
CA GLU A 106 -6.85 7.50 -3.76
C GLU A 106 -6.02 7.80 -5.00
N ALA A 107 -4.74 8.11 -4.82
CA ALA A 107 -3.84 8.44 -5.92
C ALA A 107 -3.49 7.25 -6.82
N TYR A 108 -3.29 6.05 -6.27
CA TYR A 108 -2.72 4.93 -7.03
C TYR A 108 -3.66 3.73 -7.24
N ALA A 109 -4.78 3.62 -6.51
CA ALA A 109 -5.65 2.45 -6.66
C ALA A 109 -6.43 2.45 -7.98
N GLN A 110 -6.95 3.60 -8.42
CA GLN A 110 -7.68 3.74 -9.69
C GLN A 110 -6.75 3.44 -10.87
N ASP A 111 -5.62 4.14 -10.95
CA ASP A 111 -4.63 3.96 -12.01
C ASP A 111 -4.12 2.50 -12.10
N SER A 112 -3.92 1.85 -10.96
CA SER A 112 -3.52 0.44 -10.92
C SER A 112 -4.59 -0.49 -11.48
N GLN A 113 -5.87 -0.24 -11.15
CA GLN A 113 -6.99 -1.02 -11.67
C GLN A 113 -7.20 -0.78 -13.17
N GLU A 114 -7.13 0.47 -13.63
CA GLU A 114 -7.23 0.81 -15.05
C GLU A 114 -6.09 0.20 -15.85
N ARG A 115 -4.87 0.21 -15.30
CA ARG A 115 -3.72 -0.43 -15.92
C ARG A 115 -3.90 -1.94 -16.02
N GLU A 116 -4.35 -2.61 -14.96
CA GLU A 116 -4.66 -4.04 -15.00
C GLU A 116 -5.72 -4.33 -16.07
N PHE A 117 -6.81 -3.56 -16.09
CA PHE A 117 -7.86 -3.69 -17.08
C PHE A 117 -7.36 -3.50 -18.51
N THR A 118 -6.53 -2.48 -18.74
CA THR A 118 -5.93 -2.19 -20.04
C THR A 118 -5.02 -3.32 -20.51
N LEU A 119 -4.17 -3.86 -19.63
CA LEU A 119 -3.30 -5.00 -19.95
C LEU A 119 -4.13 -6.26 -20.28
N ARG A 120 -5.22 -6.51 -19.55
CA ARG A 120 -6.14 -7.62 -19.85
C ARG A 120 -6.88 -7.42 -21.18
N GLN A 121 -7.30 -6.21 -21.50
CA GLN A 121 -7.88 -5.89 -22.82
C GLN A 121 -6.85 -6.10 -23.93
N GLN A 122 -5.63 -5.58 -23.77
CA GLN A 122 -4.56 -5.77 -24.76
C GLN A 122 -4.30 -7.24 -25.02
N LEU A 123 -4.28 -8.07 -23.97
CA LEU A 123 -4.14 -9.51 -24.10
C LEU A 123 -5.33 -10.15 -24.84
N THR A 124 -6.56 -9.77 -24.46
CA THR A 124 -7.80 -10.33 -25.05
C THR A 124 -7.91 -10.03 -26.54
N TYR A 125 -7.50 -8.82 -26.95
CA TYR A 125 -7.54 -8.37 -28.33
C TYR A 125 -6.19 -8.53 -29.05
N LEU A 126 -5.22 -9.24 -28.46
CA LEU A 126 -3.92 -9.44 -29.07
C LEU A 126 -4.03 -10.39 -30.27
N CYS A 127 -4.18 -9.82 -31.46
CA CYS A 127 -4.11 -10.55 -32.72
C CYS A 127 -2.75 -10.33 -33.38
N LYS A 128 -2.32 -11.31 -34.18
CA LYS A 128 -1.13 -11.13 -35.04
C LYS A 128 -1.52 -10.20 -36.19
N ASP A 129 -0.91 -9.02 -36.24
CA ASP A 129 -1.05 -8.12 -37.39
C ASP A 129 -0.37 -8.73 -38.63
N GLU A 130 -0.91 -8.45 -39.81
CA GLU A 130 -0.41 -8.97 -41.08
C GLU A 130 1.06 -8.57 -41.32
N ASP A 131 1.41 -7.33 -40.94
CA ASP A 131 2.74 -6.72 -41.08
C ASP A 131 3.75 -7.08 -39.96
N THR A 132 3.33 -7.85 -38.94
CA THR A 132 4.22 -8.23 -37.83
C THR A 132 4.73 -9.65 -37.94
N THR A 133 6.00 -9.85 -37.57
CA THR A 133 6.58 -11.19 -37.47
C THR A 133 6.00 -11.94 -36.27
N ILE A 134 5.97 -13.28 -36.35
CA ILE A 134 5.57 -14.14 -35.23
C ILE A 134 6.44 -13.84 -33.99
N GLY A 135 7.73 -13.57 -34.19
CA GLY A 135 8.65 -13.25 -33.10
C GLY A 135 8.36 -11.92 -32.41
N GLU A 136 7.83 -10.92 -33.11
CA GLU A 136 7.38 -9.66 -32.51
C GLU A 136 6.06 -9.83 -31.76
N HIS A 137 5.13 -10.60 -32.33
CA HIS A 137 3.86 -10.93 -31.68
C HIS A 137 4.09 -11.68 -30.37
N ILE A 138 4.96 -12.70 -30.36
CA ILE A 138 5.34 -13.42 -29.12
C ILE A 138 6.02 -12.49 -28.11
N ARG A 139 6.88 -11.56 -28.56
CA ARG A 139 7.51 -10.57 -27.67
C ARG A 139 6.48 -9.63 -27.04
N LYS A 140 5.49 -9.15 -27.81
CA LYS A 140 4.38 -8.34 -27.29
C LYS A 140 3.55 -9.12 -26.27
N PHE A 141 3.15 -10.35 -26.59
CA PHE A 141 2.43 -11.24 -25.68
C PHE A 141 3.19 -11.43 -24.36
N LYS A 142 4.47 -11.79 -24.43
CA LYS A 142 5.32 -11.98 -23.26
C LYS A 142 5.43 -10.70 -22.43
N SER A 143 5.63 -9.55 -23.07
CA SER A 143 5.67 -8.26 -22.38
C SER A 143 4.39 -7.97 -21.61
N ILE A 144 3.20 -8.24 -22.19
CA ILE A 144 1.92 -8.05 -21.49
C ILE A 144 1.81 -9.00 -20.28
N CYS A 145 2.22 -10.26 -20.45
CA CYS A 145 2.23 -11.26 -19.36
C CYS A 145 3.17 -10.84 -18.22
N ASP A 146 4.39 -10.41 -18.56
CA ASP A 146 5.39 -9.96 -17.59
C ASP A 146 4.90 -8.70 -16.84
N ASN A 147 4.22 -7.78 -17.54
CA ASN A 147 3.63 -6.59 -16.92
C ASN A 147 2.45 -6.93 -15.99
N LEU A 148 1.61 -7.90 -16.35
CA LEU A 148 0.53 -8.40 -15.50
C LEU A 148 1.09 -9.07 -14.23
N ALA A 149 2.14 -9.89 -14.37
CA ALA A 149 2.83 -10.48 -13.24
C ALA A 149 3.47 -9.41 -12.33
N ALA A 150 4.07 -8.38 -12.91
CA ALA A 150 4.71 -7.29 -12.18
C ALA A 150 3.75 -6.43 -11.35
N ILE A 151 2.45 -6.44 -11.65
CA ILE A 151 1.42 -5.74 -10.84
C ILE A 151 0.67 -6.68 -9.89
N GLY A 152 1.11 -7.93 -9.76
CA GLY A 152 0.48 -8.92 -8.87
C GLY A 152 -0.74 -9.63 -9.44
N SER A 153 -1.02 -9.47 -10.74
CA SER A 153 -2.11 -10.16 -11.44
C SER A 153 -1.57 -11.08 -12.55
N PRO A 154 -0.71 -12.08 -12.23
CA PRO A 154 -0.23 -13.00 -13.24
C PRO A 154 -1.39 -13.78 -13.86
N LEU A 155 -1.25 -14.14 -15.14
CA LEU A 155 -2.20 -15.01 -15.81
C LEU A 155 -2.21 -16.36 -15.08
N THR A 156 -3.33 -16.66 -14.44
CA THR A 156 -3.56 -17.99 -13.90
C THR A 156 -4.03 -18.84 -15.07
N ASP A 157 -3.26 -19.87 -15.43
CA ASP A 157 -3.74 -20.95 -16.29
C ASP A 157 -4.88 -21.65 -15.55
N LYS A 158 -6.10 -21.15 -15.75
CA LYS A 158 -7.30 -21.95 -15.50
C LYS A 158 -7.48 -22.81 -16.75
N LEU A 159 -6.69 -23.89 -16.78
CA LEU A 159 -6.97 -25.08 -17.61
C LEU A 159 -8.28 -25.73 -17.17
#